data_AF-A0A181C678-F1
#
_entry.id   AF-A0A181C678-F1
#
_cell.length_a   1.000
_cell.length_b   1.000
_cell.length_c   1.000
_cell.angle_alpha   90.00
_cell.angle_beta   90.00
_cell.angle_gamma   90.00
#
_symmetry.space_group_name_H-M   'P 1'
#
loop_
_entity.id
_entity.type
_entity.pdbx_description
1 polymer ?
#
loop_
_entity_poly.entity_id
_entity_poly.type
_entity_poly.pdbx_seq_one_letter_code
_entity_poly.pdbx_strand_id
1 'polypeptide(L)'
;MLLDEEDWGDPPRRRPRPAVPEFHVEGFDGPLDLLLDLAERQRLDLGVLSIADLAAQFVAEAERLACTTPLMQRADWVIWIARLVFLRSRLLFATQAEKQLAENEARRTVGQIEGLLQMRAAADWLEAKPQLGVSVFTRGGTDVDRSDSVRQGTYFSLMEACLSVLERELAQIEFSVPIYRIDVPAYWRVTDALAFIRAKMRNGAFRSIWDCVPATPFAEPEGLIARRAAVAATFVAGLELVRQGDASIDTVVFPMA
;
A
#
# COMPACT_ATOMS: atom_id res chain seq x y z
N MET A 1 -39.31 25.74 10.25
CA MET A 1 -38.17 26.28 11.00
C MET A 1 -37.43 25.07 11.55
N LEU A 2 -36.56 24.51 10.72
CA LEU A 2 -35.68 23.40 11.03
C LEU A 2 -34.35 24.04 11.41
N LEU A 3 -33.86 23.80 12.62
CA LEU A 3 -32.48 24.14 12.99
C LEU A 3 -31.67 22.89 12.69
N ASP A 4 -30.81 23.00 11.68
CA ASP A 4 -29.81 22.01 11.32
C ASP A 4 -28.83 21.86 12.50
N GLU A 5 -28.67 20.64 13.01
CA GLU A 5 -27.57 20.30 13.90
C GLU A 5 -26.27 20.27 13.06
N GLU A 6 -25.47 21.32 13.17
CA GLU A 6 -24.09 21.33 12.68
C GLU A 6 -23.26 20.36 13.52
N ASP A 7 -23.11 19.16 12.98
CA ASP A 7 -22.26 18.07 13.45
C ASP A 7 -20.77 18.47 13.34
N TRP A 8 -20.26 19.16 14.36
CA TRP A 8 -18.85 19.56 14.49
C TRP A 8 -17.93 18.44 15.01
N GLY A 9 -18.25 17.18 14.76
CA GLY A 9 -17.43 16.04 15.15
C GLY A 9 -16.29 15.76 14.17
N ASP A 10 -15.25 16.61 14.11
CA ASP A 10 -13.98 16.23 13.47
C ASP A 10 -13.43 15.02 14.26
N PRO A 11 -13.33 13.80 13.68
CA PRO A 11 -12.86 12.64 14.43
C PRO A 11 -11.44 12.92 14.94
N PRO A 12 -11.06 12.40 16.13
CA PRO A 12 -9.76 12.68 16.70
C PRO A 12 -8.69 12.38 15.67
N ARG A 13 -7.89 13.39 15.31
CA ARG A 13 -6.73 13.27 14.44
C ARG A 13 -5.72 12.36 15.14
N ARG A 14 -5.92 11.04 15.03
CA ARG A 14 -4.88 10.06 15.31
C ARG A 14 -3.74 10.47 14.40
N ARG A 15 -2.61 10.89 14.97
CA ARG A 15 -1.38 10.85 14.17
C ARG A 15 -1.24 9.40 13.77
N PRO A 16 -1.22 9.07 12.46
CA PRO A 16 -0.82 7.74 12.07
C PRO A 16 0.51 7.46 12.78
N ARG A 17 0.66 6.25 13.31
CA ARG A 17 1.97 5.71 13.65
C ARG A 17 2.94 6.10 12.52
N PRO A 18 4.21 6.45 12.78
CA PRO A 18 5.15 6.52 11.67
C PRO A 18 5.05 5.17 10.96
N ALA A 19 4.41 5.17 9.80
CA ALA A 19 4.16 3.97 9.04
C ALA A 19 5.53 3.54 8.55
N VAL A 20 6.17 2.64 9.30
CA VAL A 20 6.99 1.60 8.68
C VAL A 20 6.14 1.13 7.51
N PRO A 21 6.59 1.26 6.26
CA PRO A 21 5.73 1.21 5.07
C PRO A 21 4.60 0.17 5.23
N GLU A 22 3.41 0.65 5.59
CA GLU A 22 2.24 -0.18 5.90
C GLU A 22 1.65 -0.61 4.57
N PHE A 23 2.29 -1.60 3.97
CA PHE A 23 1.69 -2.37 2.89
C PHE A 23 0.87 -3.46 3.55
N HIS A 24 -0.42 -3.18 3.71
CA HIS A 24 -1.46 -4.15 4.07
C HIS A 24 -1.38 -5.34 3.11
N VAL A 25 -0.72 -6.40 3.55
CA VAL A 25 -1.14 -7.76 3.18
C VAL A 25 -2.36 -8.01 4.05
N GLU A 26 -3.46 -8.47 3.48
CA GLU A 26 -4.66 -8.84 4.23
C GLU A 26 -4.28 -9.71 5.45
N GLY A 27 -4.20 -9.10 6.64
CA GLY A 27 -4.03 -9.76 7.93
C GLY A 27 -2.77 -9.43 8.76
N PHE A 28 -1.61 -9.05 8.19
CA PHE A 28 -0.34 -8.93 8.97
C PHE A 28 0.66 -7.91 8.43
N ASP A 29 1.25 -7.08 9.31
CA ASP A 29 2.20 -5.99 8.95
C ASP A 29 3.66 -6.44 8.81
N GLY A 30 3.97 -7.74 9.03
CA GLY A 30 5.32 -8.28 8.87
C GLY A 30 5.47 -9.72 9.35
N PRO A 31 6.63 -10.35 9.11
CA PRO A 31 6.87 -11.75 9.49
C PRO A 31 6.83 -11.96 11.00
N LEU A 32 7.28 -10.96 11.77
CA LEU A 32 7.23 -11.01 13.22
C LEU A 32 5.80 -10.94 13.74
N ASP A 33 4.97 -10.09 13.14
CA ASP A 33 3.58 -9.94 13.53
C ASP A 33 2.78 -11.22 13.30
N LEU A 34 2.98 -11.85 12.15
CA LEU A 34 2.45 -13.18 11.84
C LEU A 34 2.94 -14.24 12.85
N LEU A 35 4.23 -14.23 13.19
CA LEU A 35 4.79 -15.18 14.15
C LEU A 35 4.23 -14.98 15.57
N LEU A 36 4.01 -13.74 15.98
CA LEU A 36 3.41 -13.41 17.28
C LEU A 36 1.94 -13.81 17.32
N ASP A 37 1.16 -13.57 16.27
CA ASP A 37 -0.23 -14.01 16.19
C ASP A 37 -0.36 -15.54 16.16
N LEU A 38 0.49 -16.25 15.42
CA LEU A 38 0.54 -17.72 15.46
C LEU A 38 0.91 -18.24 16.86
N ALA A 39 1.82 -17.57 17.57
CA ALA A 39 2.19 -17.91 18.93
C ALA A 39 1.04 -17.64 19.93
N GLU A 40 0.29 -16.54 19.77
CA GLU A 40 -0.91 -16.25 20.57
C GLU A 40 -2.02 -17.27 20.33
N ARG A 41 -2.30 -17.64 19.08
CA ARG A 41 -3.32 -18.64 18.70
C ARG A 41 -3.04 -20.02 19.28
N GLN A 42 -1.77 -20.41 19.39
CA GLN A 42 -1.36 -21.67 20.01
C GLN A 42 -1.48 -21.68 21.54
N ARG A 43 -1.97 -20.59 22.15
CA ARG A 43 -2.16 -20.39 23.60
C ARG A 43 -0.88 -20.68 24.40
N LEU A 44 0.02 -19.70 24.51
CA LEU A 44 1.01 -19.44 25.59
C LEU A 44 1.61 -20.63 26.39
N ASP A 45 1.66 -21.83 25.82
CA ASP A 45 2.38 -23.00 26.31
C ASP A 45 3.44 -23.36 25.27
N LEU A 46 4.29 -22.38 24.93
CA LEU A 46 5.51 -22.60 24.14
C LEU A 46 6.48 -23.57 24.85
N GLY A 47 6.20 -23.91 26.11
CA GLY A 47 6.86 -24.98 26.86
C GLY A 47 6.31 -26.38 26.58
N VAL A 48 5.04 -26.53 26.18
CA VAL A 48 4.38 -27.84 25.96
C VAL A 48 4.17 -28.13 24.47
N LEU A 49 3.96 -27.11 23.63
CA LEU A 49 3.93 -27.24 22.17
C LEU A 49 5.30 -26.91 21.56
N SER A 50 5.74 -27.70 20.59
CA SER A 50 7.11 -27.64 20.11
C SER A 50 7.33 -26.43 19.19
N ILE A 51 8.47 -25.76 19.31
CA ILE A 51 8.91 -24.75 18.33
C ILE A 51 8.88 -25.26 16.87
N ALA A 52 8.91 -26.58 16.68
CA ALA A 52 8.79 -27.22 15.39
C ALA A 52 7.37 -27.10 14.80
N ASP A 53 6.33 -27.05 15.64
CA ASP A 53 4.93 -26.86 15.21
C ASP A 53 4.68 -25.39 14.84
N LEU A 54 5.19 -24.45 15.64
CA LEU A 54 5.20 -23.03 15.29
C LEU A 54 5.92 -22.78 13.96
N ALA A 55 7.08 -23.41 13.76
CA ALA A 55 7.82 -23.33 12.49
C ALA A 55 6.99 -23.85 11.31
N ALA A 56 6.31 -24.99 11.44
CA ALA A 56 5.50 -25.55 10.37
C ALA A 56 4.30 -24.66 10.02
N GLN A 57 3.61 -24.12 11.02
CA GLN A 57 2.49 -23.20 10.80
C GLN A 57 2.94 -21.90 10.17
N PHE A 58 4.10 -21.37 10.59
CA PHE A 58 4.66 -20.17 9.98
C PHE A 58 4.96 -20.38 8.50
N VAL A 59 5.58 -21.49 8.11
CA VAL A 59 5.83 -21.78 6.68
C VAL A 59 4.52 -21.93 5.90
N ALA A 60 3.55 -22.67 6.43
CA ALA A 60 2.28 -22.89 5.74
C ALA A 60 1.49 -21.59 5.53
N GLU A 61 1.43 -20.73 6.57
CA GLU A 61 0.74 -19.45 6.47
C GLU A 61 1.52 -18.45 5.60
N ALA A 62 2.86 -18.50 5.65
CA ALA A 62 3.71 -17.70 4.78
C ALA A 62 3.54 -18.05 3.30
N GLU A 63 3.42 -19.35 2.97
CA GLU A 63 3.12 -19.81 1.60
C GLU A 63 1.73 -19.36 1.13
N ARG A 64 0.72 -19.42 2.01
CA ARG A 64 -0.65 -18.96 1.68
C ARG A 64 -0.65 -17.48 1.31
N LEU A 65 0.04 -16.67 2.10
CA LEU A 65 0.11 -15.23 1.92
C LEU A 65 1.09 -14.84 0.79
N ALA A 66 2.01 -15.72 0.37
CA ALA A 66 2.97 -15.43 -0.69
C ALA A 66 2.32 -15.06 -2.03
N CYS A 67 1.10 -15.53 -2.29
CA CYS A 67 0.33 -15.18 -3.49
C CYS A 67 -0.21 -13.74 -3.47
N THR A 68 -0.47 -13.19 -2.28
CA THR A 68 -1.05 -11.84 -2.09
C THR A 68 -0.01 -10.78 -1.70
N THR A 69 1.14 -11.20 -1.17
CA THR A 69 2.19 -10.31 -0.68
C THR A 69 3.16 -9.88 -1.81
N PRO A 70 3.58 -8.60 -1.90
CA PRO A 70 4.63 -8.15 -2.81
C PRO A 70 5.97 -8.89 -2.61
N LEU A 71 6.77 -9.05 -3.67
CA LEU A 71 8.03 -9.81 -3.61
C LEU A 71 9.02 -9.26 -2.57
N MET A 72 9.10 -7.93 -2.43
CA MET A 72 10.04 -7.27 -1.53
C MET A 72 9.75 -7.59 -0.06
N GLN A 73 8.48 -7.65 0.34
CA GLN A 73 8.05 -7.97 1.70
C GLN A 73 8.20 -9.47 2.02
N ARG A 74 8.07 -10.34 1.01
CA ARG A 74 8.35 -11.78 1.15
C ARG A 74 9.81 -12.08 1.48
N ALA A 75 10.75 -11.20 1.13
CA ALA A 75 12.17 -11.43 1.37
C ALA A 75 12.47 -11.58 2.88
N ASP A 76 11.85 -10.76 3.72
CA ASP A 76 12.03 -10.82 5.17
C ASP A 76 11.45 -12.10 5.78
N TRP A 77 10.43 -12.68 5.13
CA TRP A 77 9.80 -13.93 5.56
C TRP A 77 10.73 -15.12 5.31
N VAL A 78 11.45 -15.13 4.19
CA VAL A 78 12.40 -16.20 3.84
C VAL A 78 13.48 -16.35 4.91
N ILE A 79 13.95 -15.25 5.50
CA ILE A 79 14.96 -15.28 6.58
C ILE A 79 14.42 -16.03 7.81
N TRP A 80 13.21 -15.69 8.25
CA TRP A 80 12.57 -16.34 9.39
C TRP A 80 12.18 -17.79 9.10
N ILE A 81 11.67 -18.07 7.89
CA ILE A 81 11.40 -19.44 7.42
C ILE A 81 12.69 -20.27 7.49
N ALA A 82 13.77 -19.79 6.88
CA ALA A 82 15.04 -20.50 6.84
C ALA A 82 15.55 -20.81 8.25
N ARG A 83 15.47 -19.83 9.16
CA ARG A 83 15.90 -20.00 10.55
C ARG A 83 15.05 -21.03 11.30
N LEU A 84 13.73 -20.96 11.17
CA LEU A 84 12.80 -21.86 11.85
C LEU A 84 12.85 -23.29 11.29
N VAL A 85 12.95 -23.43 9.96
CA VAL A 85 13.13 -24.72 9.28
C VAL A 85 14.47 -25.34 9.66
N PHE A 86 15.54 -24.55 9.71
CA PHE A 86 16.85 -25.02 10.18
C PHE A 86 16.79 -25.54 11.62
N LEU A 87 16.14 -24.78 12.52
CA LEU A 87 15.96 -25.17 13.91
C LEU A 87 15.13 -26.46 14.03
N ARG A 88 14.03 -26.57 13.27
CA ARG A 88 13.20 -27.78 13.19
C ARG A 88 14.02 -28.99 12.69
N SER A 89 14.80 -28.82 11.62
CA SER A 89 15.64 -29.89 11.08
C SER A 89 16.66 -30.39 12.11
N ARG A 90 17.29 -29.47 12.86
CA ARG A 90 18.24 -29.83 13.93
C ARG A 90 17.57 -30.56 15.08
N LEU A 91 16.35 -30.17 15.47
CA LEU A 91 15.62 -30.87 16.53
C LEU A 91 15.20 -32.28 16.13
N LEU A 92 14.99 -32.55 14.84
CA LEU A 92 14.56 -33.86 14.32
C LEU A 92 15.72 -34.82 14.02
N PHE A 93 16.87 -34.36 13.53
CA PHE A 93 17.91 -35.22 12.95
C PHE A 93 19.29 -35.17 13.65
N ALA A 94 19.43 -34.47 14.79
CA ALA A 94 20.71 -34.25 15.45
C ALA A 94 21.17 -35.40 16.37
N THR A 95 22.50 -35.50 16.57
CA THR A 95 23.09 -36.34 17.62
C THR A 95 22.70 -35.84 19.03
N GLN A 96 22.84 -36.66 20.07
CA GLN A 96 22.38 -36.30 21.43
C GLN A 96 22.97 -34.97 21.96
N ALA A 97 24.25 -34.68 21.67
CA ALA A 97 24.90 -33.44 22.08
C ALA A 97 24.42 -32.22 21.27
N GLU A 98 24.23 -32.39 19.96
CA GLU A 98 23.71 -31.35 19.07
C GLU A 98 22.24 -31.04 19.35
N LYS A 99 21.48 -32.05 19.78
CA LYS A 99 20.07 -31.91 20.19
C LYS A 99 19.95 -31.04 21.43
N GLN A 100 20.78 -31.25 22.45
CA GLN A 100 20.82 -30.40 23.64
C GLN A 100 21.14 -28.93 23.30
N LEU A 101 22.08 -28.70 22.36
CA LEU A 101 22.39 -27.36 21.89
C LEU A 101 21.20 -26.72 21.15
N ALA A 102 20.54 -27.47 20.26
CA ALA A 102 19.36 -27.00 19.52
C ALA A 102 18.16 -26.71 20.43
N GLU A 103 17.94 -27.55 21.47
CA GLU A 103 16.92 -27.30 22.48
C GLU A 103 17.18 -26.02 23.29
N ASN A 104 18.43 -25.76 23.65
CA ASN A 104 18.79 -24.51 24.34
C ASN A 104 18.57 -23.28 23.44
N GLU A 105 18.90 -23.38 22.16
CA GLU A 105 18.67 -22.32 21.17
C GLU A 105 17.17 -22.06 21.00
N ALA A 106 16.37 -23.11 20.86
CA ALA A 106 14.92 -23.04 20.79
C ALA A 106 14.31 -22.34 22.01
N ARG A 107 14.74 -22.70 23.23
CA ARG A 107 14.27 -22.06 24.47
C ARG A 107 14.58 -20.56 24.50
N ARG A 108 15.76 -20.14 24.04
CA ARG A 108 16.11 -18.72 23.94
C ARG A 108 15.20 -17.98 22.96
N THR A 109 14.93 -18.57 21.80
CA THR A 109 14.03 -17.99 20.81
C THR A 109 12.60 -17.89 21.35
N VAL A 110 12.10 -18.92 22.03
CA VAL A 110 10.80 -18.88 22.72
C VAL A 110 10.73 -17.71 23.70
N GLY A 111 11.74 -17.55 24.57
CA GLY A 111 11.75 -16.44 25.52
C GLY A 111 11.80 -15.05 24.86
N GLN A 112 12.43 -14.92 23.69
CA GLN A 112 12.39 -13.67 22.90
C GLN A 112 10.98 -13.38 22.38
N ILE A 113 10.28 -14.40 21.87
CA ILE A 113 8.90 -14.27 21.37
C ILE A 113 7.97 -13.88 22.52
N GLU A 114 8.07 -14.54 23.68
CA GLU A 114 7.29 -14.19 24.88
C GLU A 114 7.53 -12.76 25.33
N GLY A 115 8.79 -12.31 25.36
CA GLY A 115 9.13 -10.92 25.70
C GLY A 115 8.49 -9.92 24.74
N LEU A 116 8.48 -10.22 23.44
CA LEU A 116 7.83 -9.38 22.44
C LEU A 116 6.31 -9.37 22.58
N LEU A 117 5.68 -10.49 22.91
CA LEU A 117 4.23 -10.55 23.21
C LEU A 117 3.88 -9.67 24.43
N GLN A 118 4.69 -9.70 25.47
CA GLN A 118 4.50 -8.83 26.65
C GLN A 118 4.65 -7.35 26.29
N MET A 119 5.64 -7.00 25.45
CA MET A 119 5.81 -5.64 24.95
C MET A 119 4.63 -5.19 24.10
N ARG A 120 4.09 -6.07 23.24
CA ARG A 120 2.88 -5.80 22.44
C ARG A 120 1.68 -5.53 23.34
N ALA A 121 1.42 -6.39 24.32
CA ALA A 121 0.34 -6.20 25.28
C ALA A 121 0.49 -4.89 26.07
N ALA A 122 1.72 -4.50 26.42
CA ALA A 122 1.99 -3.23 27.07
C ALA A 122 1.76 -2.03 26.14
N ALA A 123 2.14 -2.14 24.86
CA ALA A 123 1.88 -1.12 23.86
C ALA A 123 0.38 -0.93 23.64
N ASP A 124 -0.38 -2.02 23.48
CA ASP A 124 -1.84 -1.98 23.33
C ASP A 124 -2.51 -1.35 24.57
N TRP A 125 -2.04 -1.68 25.77
CA TRP A 125 -2.50 -1.07 27.01
C TRP A 125 -2.21 0.43 27.09
N LEU A 126 -1.05 0.87 26.60
CA LEU A 126 -0.70 2.30 26.53
C LEU A 126 -1.54 3.03 25.48
N GLU A 127 -1.77 2.40 24.32
CA GLU A 127 -2.59 2.97 23.24
C GLU A 127 -4.04 3.15 23.66
N ALA A 128 -4.58 2.24 24.48
CA ALA A 128 -5.93 2.33 25.03
C ALA A 128 -6.10 3.50 26.03
N LYS A 129 -5.02 4.11 26.50
CA LYS A 129 -5.10 5.26 27.40
C LYS A 129 -5.34 6.56 26.65
N PRO A 130 -5.95 7.57 27.30
CA PRO A 130 -6.06 8.90 26.72
C PRO A 130 -4.68 9.50 26.44
N GLN A 131 -4.39 9.76 25.17
CA GLN A 131 -3.13 10.33 24.69
C GLN A 131 -3.20 11.86 24.61
N LEU A 132 -2.17 12.50 25.14
CA LEU A 132 -2.00 13.95 25.09
C LEU A 132 -1.77 14.42 23.64
N GLY A 133 -2.54 15.42 23.21
CA GLY A 133 -2.53 15.93 21.83
C GLY A 133 -3.37 15.13 20.83
N VAL A 134 -4.04 14.05 21.26
CA VAL A 134 -5.02 13.29 20.44
C VAL A 134 -6.39 13.29 21.09
N SER A 135 -6.50 12.79 22.32
CA SER A 135 -7.77 12.72 23.08
C SER A 135 -7.79 13.65 24.29
N VAL A 136 -6.62 14.01 24.83
CA VAL A 136 -6.48 14.99 25.91
C VAL A 136 -5.68 16.18 25.39
N PHE A 137 -6.26 17.37 25.38
CA PHE A 137 -5.57 18.59 24.97
C PHE A 137 -5.23 19.41 26.21
N THR A 138 -3.97 19.84 26.31
CA THR A 138 -3.58 20.79 27.35
C THR A 138 -4.16 22.16 27.01
N ARG A 139 -4.55 22.91 28.04
CA ARG A 139 -4.84 24.34 27.84
C ARG A 139 -3.53 25.02 27.47
N GLY A 140 -3.50 25.73 26.34
CA GLY A 140 -2.37 26.57 25.97
C GLY A 140 -2.05 27.47 27.15
N GLY A 141 -0.80 27.41 27.63
CA GLY A 141 -0.39 28.00 28.91
C GLY A 141 -0.96 29.42 29.05
N THR A 142 -1.69 29.67 30.13
CA THR A 142 -2.05 31.03 30.49
C THR A 142 -0.75 31.78 30.75
N ASP A 143 -0.47 32.75 29.88
CA ASP A 143 0.63 33.69 29.97
C ASP A 143 0.57 34.48 31.29
N VAL A 144 1.07 33.91 32.39
CA VAL A 144 1.44 34.64 33.60
C VAL A 144 2.55 33.89 34.34
N ASP A 145 3.74 33.91 33.77
CA ASP A 145 4.92 34.19 34.59
C ASP A 145 5.91 34.96 33.71
N ARG A 146 5.67 36.28 33.63
CA ARG A 146 6.72 37.24 33.25
C ARG A 146 7.73 37.30 34.39
N SER A 147 8.46 36.22 34.62
CA SER A 147 9.82 36.35 35.08
C SER A 147 10.63 36.62 33.81
N ASP A 148 11.27 37.78 33.73
CA ASP A 148 12.24 38.17 32.70
C ASP A 148 13.47 37.25 32.72
N SER A 149 13.29 35.95 32.50
CA SER A 149 14.38 35.11 32.04
C SER A 149 14.51 35.40 30.55
N VAL A 150 15.43 36.30 30.22
CA VAL A 150 16.03 36.36 28.89
C VAL A 150 16.28 34.92 28.46
N ARG A 151 15.48 34.40 27.51
CA ARG A 151 15.68 33.06 26.98
C ARG A 151 17.01 33.07 26.26
N GLN A 152 18.09 32.73 26.96
CA GLN A 152 19.40 32.49 26.39
C GLN A 152 19.36 31.16 25.64
N GLY A 153 18.66 31.12 24.52
CA GLY A 153 18.81 30.06 23.53
C GLY A 153 20.16 30.25 22.86
N THR A 154 21.03 29.25 22.94
CA THR A 154 22.26 29.26 22.14
C THR A 154 21.87 29.03 20.68
N TYR A 155 22.69 29.49 19.72
CA TYR A 155 22.48 29.22 18.29
C TYR A 155 22.23 27.73 18.00
N PHE A 156 22.88 26.84 18.77
CA PHE A 156 22.65 25.40 18.72
C PHE A 156 21.21 24.99 19.04
N SER A 157 20.59 25.57 20.07
CA SER A 157 19.19 25.29 20.44
C SER A 157 18.20 25.76 19.36
N LEU A 158 18.52 26.86 18.65
CA LEU A 158 17.74 27.28 17.50
C LEU A 158 17.87 26.28 16.34
N MET A 159 19.09 25.81 16.08
CA MET A 159 19.34 24.79 15.06
C MET A 159 18.59 23.49 15.36
N GLU A 160 18.64 22.99 16.60
CA GLU A 160 17.91 21.79 17.04
C GLU A 160 16.40 21.97 16.89
N ALA A 161 15.86 23.13 17.27
CA ALA A 161 14.44 23.41 17.09
C ALA A 161 14.05 23.43 15.61
N CYS A 162 14.84 24.09 14.76
CA CYS A 162 14.61 24.10 13.31
C CYS A 162 14.73 22.71 12.70
N LEU A 163 15.71 21.90 13.11
CA LEU A 163 15.87 20.52 12.68
C LEU A 163 14.67 19.67 13.09
N SER A 164 14.19 19.79 14.33
CA SER A 164 13.02 19.03 14.80
C SER A 164 11.74 19.34 14.02
N VAL A 165 11.59 20.59 13.55
CA VAL A 165 10.47 20.99 12.69
C VAL A 165 10.67 20.43 11.28
N LEU A 166 11.87 20.53 10.72
CA LEU A 166 12.17 19.99 9.39
C LEU A 166 12.04 18.46 9.34
N GLU A 167 12.51 17.73 10.35
CA GLU A 167 12.34 16.28 10.48
C GLU A 167 10.86 15.90 10.55
N ARG A 168 10.04 16.69 11.24
CA ARG A 168 8.60 16.46 11.32
C ARG A 168 7.89 16.68 9.99
N GLU A 169 8.33 17.65 9.20
CA GLU A 169 7.81 17.89 7.84
C GLU A 169 8.33 16.83 6.86
N LEU A 170 9.60 16.45 6.96
CA LEU A 170 10.19 15.36 6.15
C LEU A 170 9.50 14.02 6.42
N ALA A 171 9.23 13.69 7.68
CA ALA A 171 8.46 12.51 8.03
C ALA A 171 7.08 12.53 7.35
N GLN A 172 6.37 13.67 7.38
CA GLN A 172 5.09 13.81 6.66
C GLN A 172 5.22 13.58 5.14
N ILE A 173 6.32 14.01 4.53
CA ILE A 173 6.59 13.83 3.10
C ILE A 173 6.97 12.38 2.77
N GLU A 174 7.76 11.70 3.61
CA GLU A 174 8.11 10.28 3.42
C GLU A 174 6.87 9.37 3.47
N PHE A 175 5.83 9.72 4.24
CA PHE A 175 4.55 8.99 4.25
C PHE A 175 3.72 9.17 2.97
N SER A 176 4.06 10.16 2.14
CA SER A 176 3.56 10.24 0.77
C SER A 176 4.57 9.59 -0.18
N VAL A 177 4.71 8.26 -0.12
CA VAL A 177 5.41 7.54 -1.18
C VAL A 177 4.69 7.91 -2.48
N PRO A 178 5.32 8.63 -3.43
CA PRO A 178 4.69 8.87 -4.70
C PRO A 178 4.54 7.50 -5.33
N ILE A 179 3.32 6.95 -5.31
CA ILE A 179 3.00 5.74 -6.03
C ILE A 179 3.47 6.03 -7.45
N TYR A 180 4.52 5.34 -7.89
CA TYR A 180 4.96 5.40 -9.27
C TYR A 180 3.87 4.75 -10.10
N ARG A 181 2.84 5.55 -10.41
CA ARG A 181 1.83 5.20 -11.38
C ARG A 181 2.52 5.41 -12.71
N ILE A 182 2.79 4.30 -13.39
CA ILE A 182 2.96 4.36 -14.83
C ILE A 182 1.65 4.96 -15.32
N ASP A 183 1.70 6.23 -15.73
CA ASP A 183 0.58 6.85 -16.40
C ASP A 183 0.49 6.12 -17.75
N VAL A 184 -0.40 5.14 -17.84
CA VAL A 184 -0.62 4.40 -19.08
C VAL A 184 -1.50 5.32 -19.91
N PRO A 185 -0.97 6.00 -20.93
CA PRO A 185 -1.79 6.88 -21.76
C PRO A 185 -2.98 6.09 -22.30
N ALA A 186 -4.18 6.55 -21.94
CA ALA A 186 -5.43 5.94 -22.37
C ALA A 186 -5.67 6.26 -23.85
N TYR A 187 -4.99 5.54 -24.74
CA TYR A 187 -5.22 5.65 -26.17
C TYR A 187 -6.59 5.08 -26.54
N TRP A 188 -7.24 5.71 -27.50
CA TRP A 188 -8.50 5.24 -28.08
C TRP A 188 -8.30 3.87 -28.73
N ARG A 189 -8.90 2.82 -28.17
CA ARG A 189 -8.71 1.45 -28.68
C ARG A 189 -9.58 1.21 -29.92
N VAL A 190 -9.17 0.26 -30.75
CA VAL A 190 -9.96 -0.17 -31.92
C VAL A 190 -11.35 -0.70 -31.50
N THR A 191 -11.43 -1.38 -30.35
CA THR A 191 -12.71 -1.86 -29.78
C THR A 191 -13.65 -0.73 -29.43
N ASP A 192 -13.12 0.36 -28.86
CA ASP A 192 -13.89 1.53 -28.45
C ASP A 192 -14.39 2.30 -29.68
N ALA A 193 -13.53 2.42 -30.70
CA ALA A 193 -13.88 2.97 -32.00
C ALA A 193 -15.00 2.18 -32.69
N LEU A 194 -14.92 0.84 -32.70
CA LEU A 194 -15.97 -0.03 -33.26
C LEU A 194 -17.31 0.14 -32.54
N ALA A 195 -17.29 0.16 -31.21
CA ALA A 195 -18.50 0.38 -30.40
C ALA A 195 -19.12 1.75 -30.70
N PHE A 196 -18.29 2.78 -30.82
CA PHE A 196 -18.74 4.15 -31.11
C PHE A 196 -19.35 4.29 -32.51
N ILE A 197 -18.71 3.72 -33.54
CA ILE A 197 -19.23 3.73 -34.92
C ILE A 197 -20.57 2.98 -34.97
N ARG A 198 -20.66 1.79 -34.36
CA ARG A 198 -21.91 1.01 -34.29
C ARG A 198 -23.04 1.75 -33.57
N ALA A 199 -22.74 2.42 -32.46
CA ALA A 199 -23.71 3.24 -31.75
C ALA A 199 -24.23 4.40 -32.63
N LYS A 200 -23.34 5.08 -33.36
CA LYS A 200 -23.73 6.16 -34.28
C LYS A 200 -24.55 5.66 -35.47
N MET A 201 -24.21 4.51 -36.04
CA MET A 201 -25.00 3.86 -37.09
C MET A 201 -26.40 3.51 -36.60
N ARG A 202 -26.51 2.92 -35.40
CA ARG A 202 -27.80 2.57 -34.78
C ARG A 202 -28.68 3.79 -34.51
N ASN A 203 -28.07 4.90 -34.09
CA ASN A 203 -28.80 6.13 -33.77
C ASN A 203 -29.12 6.99 -35.02
N GLY A 204 -28.73 6.55 -36.22
CA GLY A 204 -28.93 7.31 -37.47
C GLY A 204 -28.15 8.64 -37.53
N ALA A 205 -27.19 8.84 -36.63
CA ALA A 205 -26.40 10.07 -36.52
C ALA A 205 -25.07 9.98 -37.29
N PHE A 206 -24.81 8.87 -37.96
CA PHE A 206 -23.62 8.66 -38.77
C PHE A 206 -23.73 9.47 -40.08
N ARG A 207 -22.80 10.42 -40.28
CA ARG A 207 -22.69 11.21 -41.52
C ARG A 207 -21.33 11.01 -42.17
N SER A 208 -20.25 11.05 -41.37
CA SER A 208 -18.89 10.81 -41.83
C SER A 208 -18.10 9.95 -40.83
N ILE A 209 -17.07 9.25 -41.33
CA ILE A 209 -16.08 8.58 -40.48
C ILE A 209 -15.30 9.57 -39.61
N TRP A 210 -15.15 10.81 -40.07
CA TRP A 210 -14.49 11.88 -39.30
C TRP A 210 -15.30 12.29 -38.07
N ASP A 211 -16.63 12.17 -38.12
CA ASP A 211 -17.49 12.41 -36.95
C ASP A 211 -17.34 11.30 -35.91
N CYS A 212 -16.74 10.17 -36.28
CA CYS A 212 -16.53 9.03 -35.40
C CYS A 212 -15.19 9.11 -34.64
N VAL A 213 -14.37 10.11 -34.92
CA VAL A 213 -13.14 10.39 -34.16
C VAL A 213 -13.50 11.27 -32.94
N PRO A 214 -13.13 10.88 -31.71
CA PRO A 214 -13.38 11.71 -30.53
C PRO A 214 -12.63 13.04 -30.62
N ALA A 215 -13.26 14.12 -30.16
CA ALA A 215 -12.64 15.43 -30.06
C ALA A 215 -11.66 15.46 -28.88
N THR A 216 -10.38 15.18 -29.13
CA THR A 216 -9.32 15.29 -28.13
C THR A 216 -8.82 16.75 -28.02
N PRO A 217 -8.70 17.34 -26.82
CA PRO A 217 -8.23 18.71 -26.65
C PRO A 217 -6.78 18.90 -27.14
N PHE A 218 -6.49 20.09 -27.68
CA PHE A 218 -5.22 20.45 -28.33
C PHE A 218 -4.11 20.88 -27.36
N ALA A 219 -4.40 21.00 -26.06
CA ALA A 219 -3.59 21.80 -25.15
C ALA A 219 -2.25 21.16 -24.75
N GLU A 220 -2.05 19.85 -24.96
CA GLU A 220 -0.85 19.14 -24.49
C GLU A 220 -0.14 18.36 -25.61
N PRO A 221 1.20 18.25 -25.59
CA PRO A 221 1.97 17.51 -26.59
C PRO A 221 1.58 16.02 -26.68
N GLU A 222 1.11 15.41 -25.59
CA GLU A 222 0.53 14.06 -25.57
C GLU A 222 -0.78 13.97 -26.37
N GLY A 223 -1.51 15.08 -26.50
CA GLY A 223 -2.74 15.18 -27.29
C GLY A 223 -2.55 14.95 -28.79
N LEU A 224 -1.37 15.24 -29.33
CA LEU A 224 -1.05 14.96 -30.74
C LEU A 224 -0.94 13.45 -31.02
N ILE A 225 -0.33 12.70 -30.09
CA ILE A 225 -0.20 11.24 -30.20
C ILE A 225 -1.57 10.59 -29.98
N ALA A 226 -2.32 11.04 -28.98
CA ALA A 226 -3.69 10.57 -28.71
C ALA A 226 -4.62 10.76 -29.91
N ARG A 227 -4.54 11.91 -30.60
CA ARG A 227 -5.33 12.17 -31.81
C ARG A 227 -4.94 11.26 -32.98
N ARG A 228 -3.65 11.05 -33.21
CA ARG A 228 -3.18 10.13 -34.27
C ARG A 228 -3.63 8.70 -33.98
N ALA A 229 -3.56 8.26 -32.73
CA ALA A 229 -4.06 6.96 -32.29
C ALA A 229 -5.58 6.84 -32.49
N ALA A 230 -6.35 7.88 -32.15
CA ALA A 230 -7.80 7.91 -32.37
C ALA A 230 -8.19 7.83 -33.84
N VAL A 231 -7.50 8.55 -34.72
CA VAL A 231 -7.70 8.48 -36.18
C VAL A 231 -7.36 7.08 -36.70
N ALA A 232 -6.21 6.53 -36.31
CA ALA A 232 -5.79 5.19 -36.74
C ALA A 232 -6.78 4.11 -36.25
N ALA A 233 -7.21 4.17 -34.99
CA ALA A 233 -8.17 3.22 -34.43
C ALA A 233 -9.54 3.32 -35.11
N THR A 234 -10.02 4.52 -35.43
CA THR A 234 -11.29 4.74 -36.14
C THR A 234 -11.21 4.23 -37.59
N PHE A 235 -10.08 4.43 -38.26
CA PHE A 235 -9.84 3.92 -39.60
C PHE A 235 -9.80 2.38 -39.63
N VAL A 236 -9.03 1.76 -38.72
CA VAL A 236 -8.95 0.30 -38.59
C VAL A 236 -10.31 -0.28 -38.21
N ALA A 237 -11.06 0.36 -37.33
CA ALA A 237 -12.43 -0.03 -37.00
C ALA A 237 -13.36 0.01 -38.22
N GLY A 238 -13.23 1.03 -39.08
CA GLY A 238 -13.94 1.11 -40.35
C GLY A 238 -13.61 -0.07 -41.29
N LEU A 239 -12.33 -0.39 -41.46
CA LEU A 239 -11.90 -1.54 -42.26
C LEU A 239 -12.38 -2.87 -41.67
N GLU A 240 -12.43 -2.99 -40.34
CA GLU A 240 -12.93 -4.18 -39.66
C GLU A 240 -14.44 -4.36 -39.88
N LEU A 241 -15.23 -3.29 -39.92
CA LEU A 241 -16.65 -3.35 -40.30
C LEU A 241 -16.84 -3.81 -41.75
N VAL A 242 -15.99 -3.35 -42.66
CA VAL A 242 -16.00 -3.78 -44.06
C VAL A 242 -15.62 -5.26 -44.18
N ARG A 243 -14.61 -5.70 -43.42
CA ARG A 243 -14.20 -7.10 -43.36
C ARG A 243 -15.32 -8.01 -42.81
N GLN A 244 -16.14 -7.51 -41.89
CA GLN A 244 -17.28 -8.23 -41.30
C GLN A 244 -18.55 -8.19 -42.16
N GLY A 245 -18.57 -7.39 -43.23
CA GLY A 245 -19.74 -7.23 -44.10
C GLY A 245 -20.80 -6.26 -43.58
N ASP A 246 -20.53 -5.56 -42.47
CA ASP A 246 -21.43 -4.55 -41.87
C ASP A 246 -21.39 -3.22 -42.65
N ALA A 247 -20.38 -3.01 -43.49
CA ALA A 247 -20.21 -1.82 -44.33
C ALA A 247 -19.61 -2.18 -45.70
N SER A 248 -19.96 -1.41 -46.74
CA SER A 248 -19.35 -1.53 -48.08
C SER A 248 -18.46 -0.32 -48.36
N ILE A 249 -17.34 -0.56 -49.05
CA ILE A 249 -16.52 0.51 -49.63
C ILE A 249 -16.87 0.58 -51.11
N ASP A 250 -17.48 1.67 -51.53
CA ASP A 250 -17.56 1.98 -52.95
C ASP A 250 -16.20 2.55 -53.38
N THR A 251 -15.59 1.96 -54.41
CA THR A 251 -14.32 2.45 -54.96
C THR A 251 -14.49 3.87 -55.48
N VAL A 252 -13.98 4.84 -54.73
CA VAL A 252 -13.79 6.20 -55.21
C VAL A 252 -12.54 6.17 -56.10
N VAL A 253 -12.75 6.26 -57.42
CA VAL A 253 -11.67 6.51 -58.37
C VAL A 253 -11.19 7.94 -58.15
N PHE A 254 -10.04 8.11 -57.50
CA PHE A 254 -9.39 9.42 -57.45
C PHE A 254 -8.96 9.79 -58.87
N PRO A 255 -9.36 10.95 -59.41
CA PRO A 255 -8.86 11.41 -60.69
C PRO A 255 -7.35 11.62 -60.54
N MET A 256 -6.58 10.83 -61.28
CA MET A 256 -5.14 11.02 -61.44
C MET A 256 -4.93 12.36 -62.14
N ALA A 257 -4.29 13.30 -61.45
CA ALA A 257 -3.73 14.53 -62.03
C ALA A 257 -2.20 14.42 -61.99
#